data_AF-A0A545ATI5-F1
#
_entry.id   AF-A0A545ATI5-F1
#
_cell.length_a   1.000
_cell.length_b   1.000
_cell.length_c   1.000
_cell.angle_alpha   90.00
_cell.angle_beta   90.00
_cell.angle_gamma   90.00
#
_symmetry.space_group_name_H-M   'P 1'
#
loop_
_entity.id
_entity.type
_entity.pdbx_description
1 polymer ?
#
loop_
_entity_poly.entity_id
_entity_poly.type
_entity_poly.pdbx_seq_one_letter_code
_entity_poly.pdbx_strand_id
1 'polypeptide(L)'
;MIALALILLTVAYFLVTTLVDLYPFNNVRAAKRSEQRTEVAINAPVMTLPAVLLALGAAWSLPVLGYVAGALELVIAVGGVLLWWLPYLAGYTVPWATGGTGVTWADLHARTYAQTVTVVPRIGDRPRPNLEHLILHALLLTATAATFVAAPTL
;
A
#
# COMPACT_ATOMS: atom_id res chain seq x y z
N MET A 1 6.76 -3.03 20.12
CA MET A 1 6.38 -4.39 19.62
C MET A 1 5.18 -4.37 18.68
N ILE A 2 4.04 -3.80 19.07
CA ILE A 2 2.83 -3.78 18.22
C ILE A 2 3.06 -3.06 16.87
N ALA A 3 3.67 -1.87 16.87
CA ALA A 3 3.98 -1.13 15.64
C ALA A 3 4.82 -1.95 14.65
N LEU A 4 5.91 -2.57 15.12
CA LEU A 4 6.75 -3.44 14.29
C LEU A 4 5.97 -4.62 13.70
N ALA A 5 5.13 -5.29 14.50
CA ALA A 5 4.29 -6.38 14.03
C ALA A 5 3.29 -5.93 12.95
N LEU A 6 2.69 -4.74 13.11
CA LEU A 6 1.78 -4.16 12.13
C LEU A 6 2.48 -3.80 10.81
N ILE A 7 3.68 -3.23 10.87
CA ILE A 7 4.47 -2.93 9.66
C ILE A 7 4.78 -4.23 8.91
N LEU A 8 5.30 -5.24 9.61
CA LEU A 8 5.64 -6.52 9.00
C LEU A 8 4.41 -7.26 8.46
N LEU A 9 3.28 -7.18 9.17
CA LEU A 9 2.00 -7.71 8.67
C LEU A 9 1.56 -6.99 7.40
N THR A 10 1.72 -5.67 7.33
CA THR A 10 1.40 -4.86 6.15
C THR A 10 2.26 -5.27 4.94
N VAL A 11 3.57 -5.44 5.15
CA VAL A 11 4.50 -5.91 4.12
C VAL A 11 4.15 -7.33 3.67
N ALA A 12 3.90 -8.23 4.61
CA ALA A 12 3.52 -9.62 4.30
C ALA A 12 2.19 -9.67 3.53
N TYR A 13 1.21 -8.88 3.94
CA TYR A 13 -0.06 -8.75 3.25
C TYR A 13 0.15 -8.29 1.80
N PHE A 14 0.90 -7.20 1.59
CA PHE A 14 1.27 -6.72 0.25
C PHE A 14 1.94 -7.80 -0.60
N LEU A 15 2.97 -8.47 -0.07
CA LEU A 15 3.68 -9.52 -0.80
C LEU A 15 2.75 -10.67 -1.19
N VAL A 16 1.88 -11.11 -0.27
CA VAL A 16 0.92 -12.18 -0.54
C VAL A 16 -0.07 -11.75 -1.61
N THR A 17 -0.66 -10.55 -1.51
CA THR A 17 -1.67 -10.12 -2.48
C THR A 17 -1.08 -9.71 -3.84
N THR A 18 0.21 -9.42 -3.92
CA THR A 18 0.90 -9.19 -5.21
C THR A 18 1.41 -10.48 -5.87
N LEU A 19 1.71 -11.54 -5.11
CA LEU A 19 2.39 -12.75 -5.65
C LEU A 19 1.52 -14.01 -5.69
N VAL A 20 0.53 -14.11 -4.79
CA VAL A 20 -0.32 -15.29 -4.64
C VAL A 20 -1.66 -15.04 -5.27
N ASP A 21 -2.15 -16.02 -6.02
CA ASP A 21 -3.46 -15.97 -6.64
C ASP A 21 -4.56 -16.28 -5.63
N LEU A 22 -5.30 -15.24 -5.27
CA LEU A 22 -6.38 -15.26 -4.29
C LEU A 22 -7.73 -14.90 -4.94
N TYR A 23 -7.87 -15.07 -6.25
CA TYR A 23 -9.11 -14.72 -6.95
C TYR A 23 -10.35 -15.32 -6.25
N PRO A 24 -11.43 -14.53 -6.01
CA PRO A 24 -11.68 -13.17 -6.54
C PRO A 24 -11.17 -12.02 -5.65
N PHE A 25 -10.43 -12.29 -4.58
CA PHE A 25 -9.95 -11.25 -3.67
C PHE A 25 -8.96 -10.28 -4.34
N ASN A 26 -8.00 -10.83 -5.10
CA ASN A 26 -7.11 -10.11 -6.01
C ASN A 26 -7.25 -10.68 -7.44
N ASN A 27 -6.48 -10.16 -8.39
CA ASN A 27 -6.43 -10.69 -9.76
C ASN A 27 -5.01 -10.70 -10.33
N VAL A 28 -4.09 -11.30 -9.57
CA VAL A 28 -2.68 -11.44 -9.99
C VAL A 28 -2.52 -12.19 -11.32
N ARG A 29 -3.53 -13.00 -11.70
CA ARG A 29 -3.62 -13.72 -12.98
C ARG A 29 -3.55 -12.80 -14.19
N ALA A 30 -4.10 -11.59 -14.08
CA ALA A 30 -4.13 -10.61 -15.16
C ALA A 30 -2.84 -9.80 -15.28
N ALA A 31 -1.99 -9.82 -14.23
CA ALA A 31 -0.69 -9.16 -14.21
C ALA A 31 0.41 -10.04 -14.82
N LYS A 32 1.26 -9.46 -15.65
CA LYS A 32 2.46 -10.12 -16.17
C LYS A 32 3.42 -10.38 -15.00
N ARG A 33 4.19 -11.47 -15.08
CA ARG A 33 5.23 -11.77 -14.08
C ARG A 33 6.26 -10.64 -13.94
N SER A 34 6.57 -9.92 -15.01
CA SER A 34 7.43 -8.74 -14.95
C SER A 34 6.80 -7.59 -14.16
N GLU A 35 5.49 -7.37 -14.29
CA GLU A 35 4.76 -6.33 -13.54
C GLU A 35 4.80 -6.66 -12.04
N GLN A 36 4.49 -7.91 -11.66
CA GLN A 36 4.56 -8.37 -10.26
C GLN A 36 5.96 -8.21 -9.66
N ARG A 37 7.00 -8.58 -10.41
CA ARG A 37 8.40 -8.45 -9.96
C ARG A 37 8.80 -7.00 -9.77
N THR A 38 8.46 -6.14 -10.72
CA THR A 38 8.73 -4.69 -10.62
C THR A 38 7.99 -4.08 -9.43
N GLU A 39 6.73 -4.45 -9.24
CA GLU A 39 5.92 -3.97 -8.12
C GLU A 39 6.53 -4.37 -6.77
N VAL A 40 6.93 -5.63 -6.61
CA VAL A 40 7.61 -6.08 -5.38
C VAL A 40 8.97 -5.43 -5.21
N ALA A 41 9.79 -5.36 -6.27
CA ALA A 41 11.14 -4.81 -6.21
C ALA A 41 11.17 -3.32 -5.84
N ILE A 42 10.13 -2.56 -6.21
CA ILE A 42 10.00 -1.14 -5.88
C ILE A 42 9.35 -0.95 -4.51
N ASN A 43 8.20 -1.58 -4.27
CA ASN A 43 7.39 -1.26 -3.09
C ASN A 43 7.85 -2.01 -1.84
N ALA A 44 8.26 -3.28 -1.92
CA ALA A 44 8.62 -4.03 -0.72
C ALA A 44 9.79 -3.40 0.07
N PRO A 45 10.88 -2.91 -0.56
CA PRO A 45 11.94 -2.21 0.17
C PRO A 45 11.44 -0.94 0.85
N VAL A 46 10.64 -0.13 0.15
CA VAL A 46 10.08 1.12 0.68
C VAL A 46 9.15 0.85 1.87
N MET A 47 8.30 -0.18 1.76
CA MET A 47 7.37 -0.58 2.83
C MET A 47 8.07 -1.27 4.01
N THR A 48 9.24 -1.88 3.80
CA THR A 48 10.01 -2.54 4.86
C THR A 48 10.90 -1.55 5.63
N LEU A 49 11.32 -0.45 4.99
CA LEU A 49 12.22 0.52 5.59
C LEU A 49 11.74 1.09 6.95
N PRO A 50 10.44 1.40 7.16
CA PRO A 50 9.95 1.80 8.48
C PRO A 50 10.23 0.77 9.59
N ALA A 51 10.10 -0.53 9.31
CA ALA A 51 10.39 -1.57 10.30
C ALA A 51 11.87 -1.58 10.68
N VAL A 52 12.76 -1.39 9.70
CA VAL A 52 14.22 -1.30 9.93
C VAL A 52 14.54 -0.08 10.79
N LEU A 53 14.02 1.10 10.43
CA LEU A 53 14.24 2.32 11.20
C LEU A 53 13.70 2.22 12.63
N LEU A 54 12.52 1.64 12.80
CA LEU A 54 11.92 1.43 14.11
C LEU A 54 12.75 0.45 14.97
N ALA A 55 13.24 -0.64 14.38
CA ALA A 55 14.09 -1.61 15.07
C ALA A 55 15.44 -1.01 15.49
N LEU A 56 16.09 -0.23 14.61
CA LEU A 56 17.32 0.49 14.93
C LEU A 56 17.09 1.57 15.99
N GLY A 57 15.96 2.29 15.91
CA GLY A 57 15.54 3.27 16.90
C GLY A 57 15.43 2.66 18.29
N ALA A 58 14.77 1.49 18.41
CA ALA A 58 14.67 0.76 19.67
C ALA A 58 16.02 0.21 20.16
N ALA A 59 16.86 -0.31 19.25
CA ALA A 59 18.15 -0.91 19.62
C ALA A 59 19.17 0.12 20.13
N TRP A 60 19.06 1.37 19.67
CA TRP A 60 20.01 2.45 20.00
C TRP A 60 19.40 3.57 20.86
N SER A 61 18.15 3.44 21.28
CA SER A 61 17.42 4.46 22.04
C SER A 61 17.41 5.83 21.35
N LEU A 62 17.02 5.82 20.07
CA LEU A 62 16.96 7.00 19.20
C LEU A 62 15.51 7.26 18.74
N PRO A 63 14.70 8.02 19.52
CA PRO A 63 13.32 8.37 19.18
C PRO A 63 13.15 9.01 17.79
N VAL A 64 14.17 9.75 17.33
CA VAL A 64 14.18 10.38 16.01
C VAL A 64 13.97 9.37 14.88
N LEU A 65 14.52 8.15 14.99
CA LEU A 65 14.34 7.11 13.99
C LEU A 65 12.89 6.61 13.95
N GLY A 66 12.20 6.58 15.09
CA GLY A 66 10.77 6.29 15.16
C GLY A 66 9.91 7.32 14.46
N TYR A 67 10.20 8.61 14.64
CA TYR A 67 9.48 9.68 13.95
C TYR A 67 9.72 9.65 12.43
N VAL A 68 10.95 9.37 11.99
CA VAL A 68 11.27 9.20 10.56
C VAL A 68 10.55 7.99 9.99
N ALA A 69 10.49 6.86 10.72
CA ALA A 69 9.72 5.69 10.32
C ALA A 69 8.24 6.02 10.14
N GLY A 70 7.61 6.67 11.12
CA GLY A 70 6.20 7.06 11.07
C GLY A 70 5.90 8.05 9.94
N ALA A 71 6.80 9.01 9.69
CA ALA A 71 6.66 9.94 8.57
C ALA A 71 6.72 9.23 7.21
N LEU A 72 7.63 8.24 7.07
CA LEU A 72 7.72 7.44 5.86
C LEU A 72 6.45 6.59 5.64
N GLU A 73 5.95 5.92 6.69
CA GLU A 73 4.67 5.19 6.61
C GLU A 73 3.50 6.10 6.23
N LEU A 74 3.45 7.30 6.79
CA LEU A 74 2.42 8.28 6.45
C LEU A 74 2.46 8.65 4.96
N VAL A 75 3.66 8.86 4.40
CA VAL A 75 3.81 9.12 2.95
C VAL A 75 3.31 7.95 2.12
N ILE A 76 3.64 6.71 2.51
CA ILE A 76 3.16 5.50 1.83
C ILE A 76 1.63 5.39 1.92
N ALA A 77 1.07 5.58 3.11
CA ALA A 77 -0.37 5.50 3.37
C ALA A 77 -1.13 6.56 2.57
N VAL A 78 -0.67 7.81 2.60
CA VAL A 78 -1.27 8.91 1.83
C VAL A 78 -1.16 8.64 0.33
N GLY A 79 -0.01 8.19 -0.16
CA GLY A 79 0.17 7.84 -1.58
C GLY A 79 -0.82 6.76 -2.03
N GLY A 80 -0.96 5.68 -1.26
CA GLY A 80 -1.92 4.61 -1.53
C GLY A 80 -3.37 5.11 -1.49
N VAL A 81 -3.75 5.85 -0.45
CA VAL A 81 -5.11 6.40 -0.34
C VAL A 81 -5.42 7.34 -1.51
N LEU A 82 -4.51 8.25 -1.85
CA LEU A 82 -4.73 9.18 -2.97
C LEU A 82 -4.83 8.44 -4.31
N LEU A 83 -4.00 7.43 -4.56
CA LEU A 83 -4.03 6.59 -5.75
C LEU A 83 -5.42 5.99 -6.01
N TRP A 84 -6.07 5.52 -4.96
CA TRP A 84 -7.34 4.81 -5.09
C TRP A 84 -8.58 5.70 -4.93
N TRP A 85 -8.51 6.70 -4.06
CA TRP A 85 -9.67 7.52 -3.71
C TRP A 85 -9.82 8.77 -4.57
N LEU A 86 -8.74 9.35 -5.12
CA LEU A 86 -8.88 10.50 -6.03
C LEU A 86 -9.63 10.15 -7.33
N PRO A 87 -9.34 9.03 -8.02
CA PRO A 87 -10.13 8.64 -9.20
C PRO A 87 -11.58 8.34 -8.85
N TYR A 88 -11.84 7.75 -7.69
CA TYR A 88 -13.18 7.38 -7.24
C TYR A 88 -14.04 8.58 -6.86
N LEU A 89 -13.55 9.46 -5.98
CA LEU A 89 -14.33 10.57 -5.42
C LEU A 89 -14.36 11.79 -6.34
N ALA A 90 -13.24 12.10 -6.99
CA ALA A 90 -13.07 13.32 -7.77
C ALA A 90 -12.99 13.09 -9.28
N GLY A 91 -12.81 11.84 -9.72
CA GLY A 91 -12.56 11.55 -11.15
C GLY A 91 -11.18 12.00 -11.63
N TYR A 92 -10.26 12.31 -10.72
CA TYR A 92 -8.91 12.74 -11.07
C TYR A 92 -8.01 11.55 -11.39
N THR A 93 -7.24 11.64 -12.46
CA THR A 93 -6.25 10.64 -12.82
C THR A 93 -4.99 10.79 -11.98
N VAL A 94 -4.30 9.67 -11.77
CA VAL A 94 -3.08 9.57 -10.96
C VAL A 94 -1.94 9.07 -11.85
N PRO A 95 -1.42 9.93 -12.75
CA PRO A 95 -0.51 9.51 -13.83
C PRO A 95 0.82 8.97 -13.31
N TRP A 96 1.23 9.32 -12.09
CA TRP A 96 2.43 8.79 -11.46
C TRP A 96 2.34 7.28 -11.19
N ALA A 97 1.15 6.73 -11.02
CA ALA A 97 0.95 5.30 -10.73
C ALA A 97 1.23 4.38 -11.92
N THR A 98 1.14 4.92 -13.14
CA THR A 98 1.47 4.20 -14.37
C THR A 98 2.57 4.89 -15.18
N GLY A 99 3.29 5.82 -14.55
CA GLY A 99 4.38 6.57 -15.18
C GLY A 99 5.43 5.63 -15.77
N GLY A 100 5.80 5.86 -17.03
CA GLY A 100 6.80 5.05 -17.74
C GLY A 100 6.31 3.69 -18.25
N THR A 101 5.04 3.31 -18.03
CA THR A 101 4.49 2.02 -18.50
C THR A 101 3.78 2.09 -19.85
N GLY A 102 3.38 3.28 -20.30
CA GLY A 102 2.56 3.48 -21.50
C GLY A 102 1.09 3.07 -21.34
N VAL A 103 0.65 2.73 -20.12
CA VAL A 103 -0.72 2.31 -19.80
C VAL A 103 -1.38 3.39 -18.93
N THR A 104 -2.69 3.64 -19.11
CA THR A 104 -3.40 4.56 -18.22
C THR A 104 -3.80 3.86 -16.92
N TRP A 105 -4.02 4.62 -15.84
CA TRP A 105 -4.54 4.04 -14.59
C TRP A 105 -5.91 3.36 -14.80
N ALA A 106 -6.76 3.90 -15.68
CA ALA A 106 -8.05 3.31 -16.00
C ALA A 106 -7.91 1.94 -16.68
N ASP A 107 -6.98 1.79 -17.63
CA ASP A 107 -6.72 0.52 -18.32
C ASP A 107 -6.15 -0.54 -17.35
N LEU A 108 -5.21 -0.12 -16.50
CA LEU A 108 -4.64 -0.99 -15.47
C LEU A 108 -5.71 -1.47 -14.51
N HIS A 109 -6.60 -0.55 -14.08
CA HIS A 109 -7.70 -0.85 -13.18
C HIS A 109 -8.73 -1.78 -13.81
N ALA A 110 -9.16 -1.50 -15.05
CA ALA A 110 -10.12 -2.34 -15.77
C ALA A 110 -9.60 -3.77 -15.95
N ARG A 111 -8.32 -3.93 -16.29
CA ARG A 111 -7.69 -5.25 -16.46
C ARG A 111 -7.52 -6.00 -15.15
N THR A 112 -7.07 -5.32 -14.09
CA THR A 112 -6.55 -5.98 -12.88
C THR A 112 -7.56 -5.92 -11.74
N TYR A 113 -8.11 -4.75 -11.44
CA TYR A 113 -8.84 -4.55 -10.19
C TYR A 113 -10.36 -4.62 -10.35
N ALA A 114 -10.90 -4.31 -11.53
CA ALA A 114 -12.34 -4.27 -11.77
C ALA A 114 -13.05 -5.64 -11.64
N GLN A 115 -12.29 -6.75 -11.72
CA GLN A 115 -12.80 -8.11 -11.57
C GLN A 115 -12.61 -8.71 -10.17
N THR A 116 -12.31 -7.88 -9.18
CA THR A 116 -12.08 -8.32 -7.79
C THR A 116 -13.21 -7.88 -6.86
N VAL A 117 -13.22 -8.44 -5.64
CA VAL A 117 -14.22 -8.08 -4.63
C VAL A 117 -14.19 -6.57 -4.37
N THR A 118 -15.32 -5.90 -4.61
CA THR A 118 -15.50 -4.46 -4.39
C THR A 118 -16.69 -4.24 -3.48
N VAL A 119 -16.46 -3.56 -2.36
CA VAL A 119 -17.51 -3.25 -1.35
C VAL A 119 -17.97 -1.79 -1.40
N VAL A 120 -17.26 -0.95 -2.14
CA VAL A 120 -17.57 0.48 -2.29
C VAL A 120 -18.68 0.66 -3.34
N PRO A 121 -19.68 1.53 -3.08
CA PRO A 121 -20.77 1.79 -4.03
C PRO A 121 -20.24 2.38 -5.36
N ARG A 122 -21.07 2.30 -6.40
CA ARG A 122 -20.71 2.81 -7.74
C ARG A 122 -21.03 4.31 -7.84
N ILE A 123 -20.09 5.09 -8.39
CA ILE A 123 -20.28 6.49 -8.77
C ILE A 123 -19.96 6.61 -10.27
N GLY A 124 -20.99 6.58 -11.12
CA GLY A 124 -20.83 6.58 -12.57
C GLY A 124 -19.87 5.47 -13.04
N ASP A 125 -18.91 5.82 -13.90
CA ASP A 125 -17.87 4.92 -14.42
C ASP A 125 -16.50 5.09 -13.74
N ARG A 126 -16.47 5.71 -12.56
CA ARG A 126 -15.22 5.98 -11.86
C ARG A 126 -14.58 4.69 -11.32
N PRO A 127 -13.25 4.51 -11.45
CA PRO A 127 -12.54 3.38 -10.86
C PRO A 127 -12.81 3.29 -9.35
N ARG A 128 -13.06 2.06 -8.86
CA ARG A 128 -13.40 1.81 -7.46
C ARG A 128 -12.24 1.13 -6.72
N PRO A 129 -11.95 1.50 -5.46
CA PRO A 129 -11.09 0.70 -4.60
C PRO A 129 -11.67 -0.70 -4.41
N ASN A 130 -10.85 -1.72 -4.64
CA ASN A 130 -11.22 -3.09 -4.30
C ASN A 130 -10.95 -3.37 -2.81
N LEU A 131 -11.54 -4.45 -2.29
CA LEU A 131 -11.44 -4.82 -0.88
C LEU A 131 -9.99 -5.06 -0.44
N GLU A 132 -9.18 -5.66 -1.32
CA GLU A 132 -7.75 -5.89 -1.08
C GLU A 132 -7.02 -4.60 -0.67
N HIS A 133 -7.21 -3.52 -1.44
CA HIS A 133 -6.56 -2.24 -1.16
C HIS A 133 -7.21 -1.50 0.01
N LEU A 134 -8.51 -1.68 0.27
CA LEU A 134 -9.12 -1.14 1.49
C LEU A 134 -8.47 -1.71 2.76
N ILE A 135 -8.21 -3.02 2.79
CA ILE A 135 -7.52 -3.66 3.91
C ILE A 135 -6.07 -3.18 3.97
N LEU A 136 -5.37 -3.06 2.85
CA LEU A 136 -4.00 -2.52 2.82
C LEU A 136 -3.93 -1.10 3.38
N HIS A 137 -4.87 -0.21 3.02
CA HIS A 137 -4.95 1.14 3.56
C HIS A 137 -5.19 1.13 5.08
N ALA A 138 -6.10 0.28 5.56
CA ALA A 138 -6.38 0.15 6.98
C ALA A 138 -5.14 -0.32 7.76
N LEU A 139 -4.40 -1.30 7.22
CA LEU A 139 -3.15 -1.79 7.80
C LEU A 139 -2.09 -0.67 7.83
N LEU A 140 -1.86 0.02 6.71
CA LEU A 140 -0.92 1.13 6.61
C LEU A 140 -1.23 2.26 7.59
N LEU A 141 -2.49 2.69 7.68
CA LEU A 141 -2.91 3.76 8.58
C LEU A 141 -2.76 3.35 10.06
N THR A 142 -3.09 2.09 10.38
CA THR A 142 -2.96 1.57 11.75
C THR A 142 -1.50 1.41 12.15
N ALA A 143 -0.65 0.92 11.24
CA ALA A 143 0.79 0.82 11.45
C ALA A 143 1.42 2.21 11.65
N THR A 144 1.08 3.18 10.78
CA THR A 144 1.52 4.58 10.89
C THR A 144 1.17 5.17 12.26
N ALA A 145 -0.07 5.03 12.71
CA ALA A 145 -0.52 5.54 14.00
C ALA A 145 0.23 4.85 15.16
N ALA A 146 0.36 3.52 15.12
CA ALA A 146 1.09 2.76 16.13
C ALA A 146 2.57 3.16 16.20
N THR A 147 3.20 3.45 15.06
CA THR A 147 4.60 3.89 14.99
C THR A 147 4.80 5.25 15.62
N PHE A 148 3.93 6.23 15.34
CA PHE A 148 3.99 7.53 16.01
C PHE A 148 3.77 7.44 17.52
N VAL A 149 2.88 6.55 17.97
CA VAL A 149 2.67 6.28 19.40
C VAL A 149 3.90 5.63 20.05
N ALA A 150 4.59 4.75 19.33
CA ALA A 150 5.77 4.06 19.84
C ALA A 150 7.05 4.91 19.79
N ALA A 151 7.16 5.85 18.84
CA ALA A 151 8.35 6.68 18.61
C ALA A 151 8.96 7.35 19.86
N PRO A 152 8.19 8.00 20.77
CA PRO A 152 8.76 8.62 21.97
C PRO A 152 9.29 7.62 23.01
N THR A 153 9.02 6.32 22.84
CA THR A 153 9.42 5.25 23.80
C THR A 153 10.62 4.42 23.34
N LEU A 154 11.22 4.76 22.19
CA LEU A 154 12.35 4.03 21.62
C LEU A 154 13.66 4.32 22.34
#